data_AF-A0A3C0QR07-F1
#
_entry.id   AF-A0A3C0QR07-F1
#
_cell.length_a   1.000
_cell.length_b   1.000
_cell.length_c   1.000
_cell.angle_alpha   90.00
_cell.angle_beta   90.00
_cell.angle_gamma   90.00
#
_symmetry.space_group_name_H-M   'P 1'
#
loop_
_entity.id
_entity.type
_entity.pdbx_description
1 polymer ?
#
loop_
_entity_poly.entity_id
_entity_poly.type
_entity_poly.pdbx_seq_one_letter_code
_entity_poly.pdbx_strand_id
1 'polypeptide(L)'
;LFHDKSDSPKDWKKFVEYNRRDVEAELKIQHYLSEIPVPDFIWEEFYIDQRINDKGILVDTEYAVKALELDSNVKKELFPKLIALTNLENPNSPAQMKEWLMYHGIEADSLDKKSIQKILETAPDNVKEVLRLYQQLSKSSVKKYDTMLHAVCMDGRARGMFSFYGANRTGRFAGRLIQLQNLPQNHLDNLAELKGFIKDGNFDAIINNYDDVSDVLSQLIRTAFVPPEGKKFVVADFSAIEARVISWLADEKWRLQAFANGEDIYCASASKMFGVPVEKNGINGHLRQKGKIAELACGYGGSIGAIKAMGGTELKLSDDELYSLVDDWRKSSPNDVQLVAEKVITDKGSMTLDRLKFSYESGIFFIELPSGRRLAYVRPKVEKNNDGKHIITYEGVDGSKKWSRLETYGAKLVENITQGVARDLLMYSMATMKNMNIVAHVHDEVIIECGKDTTVEYVCGLMEQTPEWADGLLLRADGYECEFYMKQ
;
A
#
# COMPACT_ATOMS: atom_id res chain seq x y z
N LEU A 1 -8.26 -37.65 11.48
CA LEU A 1 -9.05 -36.41 11.30
C LEU A 1 -10.28 -36.55 12.20
N PHE A 2 -10.56 -35.55 13.03
CA PHE A 2 -11.80 -35.48 13.81
C PHE A 2 -12.94 -35.11 12.85
N HIS A 3 -13.78 -36.08 12.50
CA HIS A 3 -14.88 -35.86 11.55
C HIS A 3 -16.24 -35.76 12.24
N ASP A 4 -16.37 -36.30 13.45
CA ASP A 4 -17.55 -36.18 14.30
C ASP A 4 -17.18 -35.78 15.75
N LYS A 5 -18.09 -35.08 16.44
CA LYS A 5 -17.99 -34.77 17.87
C LYS A 5 -17.83 -36.03 18.75
N SER A 6 -18.27 -37.19 18.28
CA SER A 6 -18.09 -38.48 18.97
C SER A 6 -16.65 -39.00 18.95
N ASP A 7 -15.81 -38.51 18.05
CA ASP A 7 -14.45 -39.02 17.85
C ASP A 7 -13.49 -38.57 18.97
N SER A 8 -13.66 -37.35 19.52
CA SER A 8 -13.11 -36.90 20.81
C SER A 8 -14.17 -36.14 21.60
N PRO A 9 -14.98 -36.83 22.44
CA PRO A 9 -15.97 -36.16 23.26
C PRO A 9 -15.36 -35.16 24.26
N LYS A 10 -14.14 -35.45 24.74
CA LYS A 10 -13.41 -34.57 25.68
C LYS A 10 -12.92 -33.29 25.01
N ASP A 11 -12.26 -33.40 23.85
CA ASP A 11 -11.76 -32.23 23.12
C ASP A 11 -12.91 -31.39 22.57
N TRP A 12 -13.99 -32.03 22.10
CA TRP A 12 -15.22 -31.35 21.70
C TRP A 12 -15.81 -30.53 22.87
N LYS A 13 -15.93 -31.13 24.06
CA LYS A 13 -16.40 -30.41 25.25
C LYS A 13 -15.49 -29.23 25.61
N LYS A 14 -14.17 -29.39 25.50
CA LYS A 14 -13.20 -28.31 25.73
C LYS A 14 -13.34 -27.18 24.71
N PHE A 15 -13.55 -27.51 23.44
CA PHE A 15 -13.81 -26.55 22.37
C PHE A 15 -15.10 -25.76 22.62
N VAL A 16 -16.19 -26.42 23.03
CA VAL A 16 -17.45 -25.75 23.40
C VAL A 16 -17.26 -24.78 24.56
N GLU A 17 -16.54 -25.18 25.61
CA GLU A 17 -16.27 -24.32 26.76
C GLU A 17 -15.38 -23.13 26.38
N TYR A 18 -14.38 -23.36 25.53
CA TYR A 18 -13.53 -22.31 24.96
C TYR A 18 -14.37 -21.28 24.20
N ASN A 19 -15.25 -21.71 23.29
CA ASN A 19 -16.10 -20.78 22.52
C ASN A 19 -17.07 -20.01 23.43
N ARG A 20 -17.62 -20.64 24.49
CA ARG A 20 -18.45 -19.91 25.47
C ARG A 20 -17.65 -18.80 26.14
N ARG A 21 -16.42 -19.10 26.54
CA ARG A 21 -15.53 -18.13 27.19
C ARG A 21 -15.17 -16.97 26.26
N ASP A 22 -15.00 -17.24 24.97
CA ASP A 22 -14.75 -16.19 23.96
C ASP A 22 -15.95 -15.25 23.86
N VAL A 23 -17.19 -15.77 23.81
CA VAL A 23 -18.41 -14.92 23.84
C VAL A 23 -18.50 -14.07 25.12
N GLU A 24 -18.18 -14.64 26.28
CA GLU A 24 -18.13 -13.87 27.54
C GLU A 24 -17.09 -12.74 27.48
N ALA A 25 -15.94 -12.97 26.84
CA ALA A 25 -14.90 -11.97 26.68
C ALA A 25 -15.34 -10.87 25.70
N GLU A 26 -15.93 -11.23 24.57
CA GLU A 26 -16.48 -10.29 23.58
C GLU A 26 -17.55 -9.38 24.18
N LEU A 27 -18.49 -9.93 24.95
CA LEU A 27 -19.52 -9.14 25.65
C LEU A 27 -18.93 -8.16 26.65
N LYS A 28 -17.87 -8.55 27.37
CA LYS A 28 -17.15 -7.64 28.29
C LYS A 28 -16.44 -6.53 27.54
N ILE A 29 -15.81 -6.84 26.39
CA ILE A 29 -15.19 -5.85 25.52
C ILE A 29 -16.25 -4.88 25.00
N GLN A 30 -17.38 -5.38 24.51
CA GLN A 30 -18.50 -4.56 24.04
C GLN A 30 -19.01 -3.62 25.13
N HIS A 31 -19.20 -4.12 26.36
CA HIS A 31 -19.61 -3.30 27.49
C HIS A 31 -18.58 -2.21 27.81
N TYR A 32 -17.28 -2.54 27.82
CA TYR A 32 -16.21 -1.57 28.05
C TYR A 32 -16.16 -0.48 26.96
N LEU A 33 -16.40 -0.85 25.71
CA LEU A 33 -16.42 0.07 24.57
C LEU A 33 -17.74 0.84 24.41
N SER A 34 -18.78 0.52 25.19
CA SER A 34 -20.09 1.17 25.08
C SER A 34 -20.08 2.67 25.41
N GLU A 35 -19.09 3.12 26.18
CA GLU A 35 -18.82 4.55 26.46
C GLU A 35 -18.35 5.32 25.21
N ILE A 36 -17.81 4.61 24.21
CA ILE A 36 -17.25 5.19 22.98
C ILE A 36 -17.81 4.39 21.79
N PRO A 37 -19.11 4.54 21.47
CA PRO A 37 -19.74 3.75 20.43
C PRO A 37 -19.12 4.00 19.07
N VAL A 38 -19.04 2.94 18.25
CA VAL A 38 -18.65 3.05 16.84
C VAL A 38 -19.76 3.81 16.09
N PRO A 39 -19.47 4.91 15.39
CA PRO A 39 -20.48 5.65 14.64
C PRO A 39 -21.15 4.81 13.56
N ASP A 40 -22.46 5.03 13.32
CA ASP A 40 -23.25 4.25 12.35
C ASP A 40 -22.65 4.28 10.93
N PHE A 41 -22.11 5.42 10.51
CA PHE A 41 -21.50 5.52 9.17
C PHE A 41 -20.27 4.61 9.00
N ILE A 42 -19.55 4.27 10.07
CA ILE A 42 -18.44 3.31 10.03
C ILE A 42 -18.94 1.88 9.81
N TRP A 43 -20.13 1.54 10.31
CA TRP A 43 -20.77 0.26 10.02
C TRP A 43 -21.22 0.18 8.56
N GLU A 44 -21.77 1.26 8.01
CA GLU A 44 -22.08 1.34 6.57
C GLU A 44 -20.84 1.13 5.70
N GLU A 45 -19.72 1.74 6.09
CA GLU A 45 -18.43 1.53 5.45
C GLU A 45 -17.96 0.07 5.55
N PHE A 46 -18.11 -0.56 6.71
CA PHE A 46 -17.80 -1.98 6.90
C PHE A 46 -18.65 -2.86 5.97
N TYR A 47 -19.93 -2.56 5.80
CA TYR A 47 -20.80 -3.31 4.88
C TYR A 47 -20.41 -3.14 3.42
N ILE A 48 -19.92 -1.95 3.01
CA ILE A 48 -19.36 -1.75 1.66
C ILE A 48 -18.14 -2.66 1.46
N ASP A 49 -17.20 -2.68 2.42
CA ASP A 49 -16.03 -3.58 2.38
C ASP A 49 -16.44 -5.05 2.29
N GLN A 50 -17.39 -5.49 3.11
CA GLN A 50 -17.87 -6.88 3.09
C GLN A 50 -18.51 -7.23 1.74
N ARG A 51 -19.32 -6.33 1.16
CA ARG A 51 -19.89 -6.56 -0.18
C ARG A 51 -18.82 -6.69 -1.27
N ILE A 52 -17.74 -5.91 -1.20
CA ILE A 52 -16.61 -6.03 -2.12
C ILE A 52 -15.90 -7.37 -1.91
N ASN A 53 -15.62 -7.75 -0.66
CA ASN A 53 -15.00 -9.03 -0.31
C ASN A 53 -15.83 -10.25 -0.73
N ASP A 54 -17.15 -10.20 -0.53
CA ASP A 54 -18.10 -11.25 -0.91
C ASP A 54 -18.29 -11.34 -2.42
N LYS A 55 -18.23 -10.20 -3.13
CA LYS A 55 -18.24 -10.21 -4.59
C LYS A 55 -16.94 -10.82 -5.12
N GLY A 56 -15.80 -10.45 -4.55
CA GLY A 56 -14.48 -10.88 -4.98
C GLY A 56 -14.14 -10.40 -6.39
N ILE A 57 -13.01 -10.85 -6.92
CA ILE A 57 -12.53 -10.56 -8.29
C ILE A 57 -12.27 -11.86 -9.04
N LEU A 58 -12.65 -11.95 -10.32
CA LEU A 58 -12.48 -13.16 -11.12
C LEU A 58 -11.00 -13.35 -11.51
N VAL A 59 -10.54 -14.60 -11.43
CA VAL A 59 -9.18 -15.01 -11.75
C VAL A 59 -9.19 -15.97 -12.92
N ASP A 60 -8.33 -15.73 -13.91
CA ASP A 60 -8.02 -16.67 -14.99
C ASP A 60 -7.15 -17.81 -14.43
N THR A 61 -7.80 -18.85 -13.90
CA THR A 61 -7.13 -19.96 -13.23
C THR A 61 -6.30 -20.82 -14.19
N GLU A 62 -6.75 -20.98 -15.43
CA GLU A 62 -6.01 -21.67 -16.49
C GLU A 62 -4.68 -20.96 -16.78
N TYR A 63 -4.73 -19.63 -16.96
CA TYR A 63 -3.53 -18.83 -17.11
C TYR A 63 -2.60 -18.93 -15.88
N ALA A 64 -3.14 -18.86 -14.66
CA ALA A 64 -2.33 -18.98 -13.44
C ALA A 64 -1.65 -20.35 -13.30
N VAL A 65 -2.31 -21.44 -13.70
CA VAL A 65 -1.70 -22.79 -13.75
C VAL A 65 -0.57 -22.82 -14.77
N LYS A 66 -0.78 -22.27 -15.97
CA LYS A 66 0.26 -22.23 -17.01
C LYS A 66 1.45 -21.35 -16.65
N ALA A 67 1.22 -20.25 -15.95
CA ALA A 67 2.30 -19.41 -15.41
C ALA A 67 3.18 -20.17 -14.41
N LEU A 68 2.58 -21.01 -13.54
CA LEU A 68 3.32 -21.86 -12.61
C LEU A 68 4.06 -23.00 -13.32
N GLU A 69 3.49 -23.54 -14.39
CA GLU A 69 4.14 -24.54 -15.24
C GLU A 69 5.41 -23.98 -15.88
N LEU A 70 5.34 -22.77 -16.46
CA LEU A 70 6.49 -22.05 -17.00
C LEU A 70 7.57 -21.79 -15.95
N ASP A 71 7.18 -21.27 -14.77
CA ASP A 71 8.12 -21.03 -13.66
C ASP A 71 8.82 -22.32 -13.22
N SER A 72 8.07 -23.42 -13.12
CA SER A 72 8.62 -24.73 -12.76
C SER A 72 9.63 -25.22 -13.79
N ASN A 73 9.35 -25.05 -15.09
CA ASN A 73 10.25 -25.46 -16.16
C ASN A 73 11.57 -24.69 -16.12
N VAL A 74 11.51 -23.37 -15.96
CA VAL A 74 12.71 -22.52 -15.83
C VAL A 74 13.51 -22.89 -14.58
N LYS A 75 12.83 -23.08 -13.44
CA LYS A 75 13.50 -23.45 -12.18
C LYS A 75 14.22 -24.80 -12.24
N LYS A 76 13.69 -25.78 -12.98
CA LYS A 76 14.35 -27.08 -13.20
C LYS A 76 15.69 -26.94 -13.91
N GLU A 77 15.87 -25.93 -14.76
CA GLU A 77 17.14 -25.68 -15.45
C GLU A 77 18.09 -24.79 -14.64
N LEU A 78 17.59 -23.74 -14.00
CA LEU A 78 18.43 -22.78 -13.29
C LEU A 78 18.93 -23.32 -11.95
N PHE A 79 18.13 -24.12 -11.25
CA PHE A 79 18.49 -24.62 -9.93
C PHE A 79 19.75 -25.51 -9.94
N PRO A 80 19.89 -26.49 -10.85
CA PRO A 80 21.13 -27.26 -10.98
C PRO A 80 22.35 -26.40 -11.36
N LYS A 81 22.17 -25.40 -12.24
CA LYS A 81 23.25 -24.47 -12.62
C LYS A 81 23.74 -23.68 -11.40
N LEU A 82 22.81 -23.19 -10.57
CA LEU A 82 23.16 -22.45 -9.35
C LEU A 82 23.86 -23.34 -8.32
N ILE A 83 23.44 -24.60 -8.15
CA ILE A 83 24.15 -25.57 -7.32
C ILE A 83 25.57 -25.79 -7.87
N ALA A 84 25.74 -25.97 -9.17
CA ALA A 84 27.07 -26.21 -9.76
C ALA A 84 28.03 -25.03 -9.55
N LEU A 85 27.53 -23.79 -9.60
CA LEU A 85 28.34 -22.58 -9.38
C LEU A 85 28.65 -22.32 -7.90
N THR A 86 27.78 -22.74 -6.99
CA THR A 86 27.88 -22.35 -5.57
C THR A 86 28.28 -23.49 -4.63
N ASN A 87 28.06 -24.73 -5.06
CA ASN A 87 28.16 -25.96 -4.25
C ASN A 87 27.31 -25.92 -2.96
N LEU A 88 26.24 -25.12 -2.94
CA LEU A 88 25.30 -25.04 -1.82
C LEU A 88 24.28 -26.16 -1.89
N GLU A 89 23.90 -26.72 -0.73
CA GLU A 89 22.83 -27.72 -0.65
C GLU A 89 21.47 -27.13 -1.03
N ASN A 90 21.19 -25.90 -0.60
CA ASN A 90 20.00 -25.16 -0.96
C ASN A 90 20.37 -23.72 -1.33
N PRO A 91 20.67 -23.46 -2.61
CA PRO A 91 21.11 -22.14 -3.03
C PRO A 91 20.00 -21.07 -2.96
N ASN A 92 18.74 -21.46 -2.74
CA ASN A 92 17.64 -20.51 -2.50
C ASN A 92 17.55 -20.05 -1.05
N SER A 93 18.33 -20.64 -0.13
CA SER A 93 18.36 -20.22 1.26
C SER A 93 19.14 -18.91 1.42
N PRO A 94 18.52 -17.81 1.90
CA PRO A 94 19.23 -16.54 2.07
C PRO A 94 20.43 -16.65 3.03
N ALA A 95 20.37 -17.53 4.04
CA ALA A 95 21.47 -17.75 4.97
C ALA A 95 22.69 -18.35 4.26
N GLN A 96 22.52 -19.49 3.60
CA GLN A 96 23.56 -20.15 2.78
C GLN A 96 24.13 -19.21 1.70
N MET A 97 23.29 -18.42 1.03
CA MET A 97 23.76 -17.46 0.03
C MET A 97 24.61 -16.35 0.66
N LYS A 98 24.22 -15.82 1.83
CA LYS A 98 25.05 -14.83 2.56
C LYS A 98 26.39 -15.42 3.00
N GLU A 99 26.40 -16.65 3.49
CA GLU A 99 27.65 -17.35 3.86
C GLU A 99 28.56 -17.55 2.64
N TRP A 100 27.97 -17.93 1.50
CA TRP A 100 28.71 -18.08 0.24
C TRP A 100 29.30 -16.74 -0.25
N LEU A 101 28.53 -15.65 -0.18
CA LEU A 101 29.03 -14.31 -0.52
C LEU A 101 30.16 -13.88 0.41
N MET A 102 30.04 -14.14 1.71
CA MET A 102 31.06 -13.82 2.70
C MET A 102 32.37 -14.58 2.42
N TYR A 103 32.29 -15.85 2.00
CA TYR A 103 33.46 -16.63 1.55
C TYR A 103 34.13 -16.01 0.32
N HIS A 104 33.36 -15.36 -0.55
CA HIS A 104 33.86 -14.62 -1.72
C HIS A 104 34.23 -13.16 -1.42
N GLY A 105 34.32 -12.80 -0.13
CA GLY A 105 34.75 -11.47 0.32
C GLY A 105 33.66 -10.39 0.23
N ILE A 106 32.39 -10.77 0.12
CA ILE A 106 31.25 -9.85 0.03
C ILE A 106 30.36 -10.03 1.26
N GLU A 107 30.32 -9.01 2.11
CA GLU A 107 29.40 -8.97 3.25
C GLU A 107 28.03 -8.41 2.82
N ALA A 108 26.96 -9.12 3.17
CA ALA A 108 25.59 -8.76 2.76
C ALA A 108 24.59 -8.86 3.91
N ASP A 109 24.17 -7.72 4.45
CA ASP A 109 23.15 -7.64 5.51
C ASP A 109 21.75 -8.06 5.02
N SER A 110 21.46 -7.84 3.75
CA SER A 110 20.19 -8.19 3.09
C SER A 110 20.46 -8.70 1.68
N LEU A 111 19.55 -9.56 1.21
CA LEU A 111 19.52 -10.07 -0.17
C LEU A 111 18.23 -9.63 -0.88
N ASP A 112 17.65 -8.51 -0.46
CA ASP A 112 16.57 -7.89 -1.23
C ASP A 112 17.10 -7.29 -2.55
N LYS A 113 16.18 -6.91 -3.45
CA LYS A 113 16.50 -6.39 -4.78
C LYS A 113 17.48 -5.21 -4.73
N LYS A 114 17.34 -4.30 -3.77
CA LYS A 114 18.19 -3.09 -3.66
C LYS A 114 19.60 -3.47 -3.20
N SER A 115 19.70 -4.32 -2.17
CA SER A 115 20.99 -4.80 -1.68
C SER A 115 21.75 -5.59 -2.75
N ILE A 116 21.09 -6.49 -3.47
CA ILE A 116 21.73 -7.23 -4.56
C ILE A 116 22.20 -6.28 -5.67
N GLN A 117 21.38 -5.29 -6.06
CA GLN A 117 21.77 -4.33 -7.10
C GLN A 117 23.06 -3.58 -6.73
N LYS A 118 23.19 -3.15 -5.47
CA LYS A 118 24.39 -2.49 -4.96
C LYS A 118 25.61 -3.42 -5.00
N ILE A 119 25.43 -4.71 -4.68
CA ILE A 119 26.50 -5.71 -4.77
C ILE A 119 26.92 -5.92 -6.23
N LEU A 120 25.98 -5.97 -7.17
CA LEU A 120 26.26 -6.19 -8.60
C LEU A 120 27.12 -5.08 -9.24
N GLU A 121 27.16 -3.87 -8.67
CA GLU A 121 27.99 -2.78 -9.16
C GLU A 121 29.49 -3.06 -9.00
N THR A 122 29.89 -3.68 -7.89
CA THR A 122 31.30 -3.85 -7.49
C THR A 122 31.76 -5.31 -7.47
N ALA A 123 30.84 -6.28 -7.49
CA ALA A 123 31.16 -7.70 -7.41
C ALA A 123 31.96 -8.20 -8.63
N PRO A 124 32.78 -9.25 -8.48
CA PRO A 124 33.37 -9.98 -9.61
C PRO A 124 32.31 -10.66 -10.49
N ASP A 125 32.61 -10.89 -11.78
CA ASP A 125 31.64 -11.42 -12.75
C ASP A 125 31.05 -12.79 -12.36
N ASN A 126 31.86 -13.69 -11.79
CA ASN A 126 31.40 -14.99 -11.29
C ASN A 126 30.36 -14.84 -10.16
N VAL A 127 30.50 -13.82 -9.30
CA VAL A 127 29.50 -13.54 -8.27
C VAL A 127 28.26 -12.86 -8.85
N LYS A 128 28.44 -11.98 -9.86
CA LYS A 128 27.31 -11.36 -10.55
C LYS A 128 26.42 -12.41 -11.23
N GLU A 129 27.01 -13.42 -11.85
CA GLU A 129 26.28 -14.52 -12.47
C GLU A 129 25.44 -15.30 -11.44
N VAL A 130 26.05 -15.69 -10.32
CA VAL A 130 25.37 -16.37 -9.21
C VAL A 130 24.22 -15.54 -8.66
N LEU A 131 24.43 -14.24 -8.42
CA LEU A 131 23.41 -13.35 -7.89
C LEU A 131 22.24 -13.13 -8.85
N ARG A 132 22.50 -13.05 -10.16
CA ARG A 132 21.44 -12.97 -11.19
C ARG A 132 20.58 -14.23 -11.17
N LEU A 133 21.19 -15.42 -11.18
CA LEU A 133 20.47 -16.69 -11.10
C LEU A 133 19.66 -16.81 -9.80
N TYR A 134 20.25 -16.42 -8.67
CA TYR A 134 19.58 -16.40 -7.38
C TYR A 134 18.36 -15.48 -7.39
N GLN A 135 18.43 -14.29 -7.99
CA GLN A 135 17.30 -13.36 -8.10
C GLN A 135 16.13 -13.95 -8.90
N GLN A 136 16.41 -14.68 -9.98
CA GLN A 136 15.37 -15.34 -10.77
C GLN A 136 14.66 -16.42 -9.94
N LEU A 137 15.43 -17.30 -9.28
CA LEU A 137 14.88 -18.39 -8.49
C LEU A 137 14.12 -17.94 -7.23
N SER A 138 14.59 -16.87 -6.59
CA SER A 138 14.05 -16.37 -5.31
C SER A 138 12.88 -15.40 -5.46
N LYS A 139 12.41 -15.15 -6.70
CA LYS A 139 11.34 -14.18 -6.98
C LYS A 139 10.01 -14.59 -6.34
N SER A 140 9.67 -13.92 -5.24
CA SER A 140 8.51 -14.26 -4.41
C SER A 140 7.16 -13.92 -5.05
N SER A 141 7.13 -13.00 -6.02
CA SER A 141 5.91 -12.58 -6.71
C SER A 141 5.27 -13.71 -7.52
N VAL A 142 6.05 -14.65 -8.04
CA VAL A 142 5.50 -15.78 -8.83
C VAL A 142 4.67 -16.73 -7.95
N LYS A 143 4.98 -16.84 -6.65
CA LYS A 143 4.17 -17.59 -5.68
C LYS A 143 2.73 -17.03 -5.54
N LYS A 144 2.49 -15.80 -6.00
CA LYS A 144 1.14 -15.23 -6.00
C LYS A 144 0.19 -15.94 -6.96
N TYR A 145 0.67 -16.55 -8.06
CA TYR A 145 -0.18 -17.40 -8.90
C TYR A 145 -0.70 -18.61 -8.13
N ASP A 146 0.17 -19.28 -7.36
CA ASP A 146 -0.22 -20.38 -6.47
C ASP A 146 -1.22 -19.90 -5.40
N THR A 147 -0.97 -18.73 -4.82
CA THR A 147 -1.90 -18.11 -3.85
C THR A 147 -3.27 -17.82 -4.47
N MET A 148 -3.31 -17.43 -5.75
CA MET A 148 -4.58 -17.23 -6.47
C MET A 148 -5.35 -18.53 -6.57
N LEU A 149 -4.72 -19.61 -7.01
CA LEU A 149 -5.38 -20.92 -7.16
C LEU A 149 -5.95 -21.45 -5.83
N HIS A 150 -5.28 -21.17 -4.71
CA HIS A 150 -5.77 -21.53 -3.38
C HIS A 150 -6.88 -20.61 -2.85
N ALA A 151 -6.92 -19.35 -3.29
CA ALA A 151 -7.87 -18.34 -2.82
C ALA A 151 -9.19 -18.32 -3.62
N VAL A 152 -9.16 -18.87 -4.84
CA VAL A 152 -10.31 -18.87 -5.76
C VAL A 152 -11.40 -19.83 -5.26
N CYS A 153 -12.63 -19.34 -5.24
CA CYS A 153 -13.83 -20.12 -4.93
C CYS A 153 -14.34 -20.90 -6.14
N MET A 154 -15.38 -21.73 -5.95
CA MET A 154 -15.95 -22.59 -7.00
C MET A 154 -16.41 -21.86 -8.28
N ASP A 155 -16.73 -20.57 -8.19
CA ASP A 155 -17.16 -19.75 -9.31
C ASP A 155 -16.01 -18.96 -9.98
N GLY A 156 -14.76 -19.30 -9.66
CA GLY A 156 -13.57 -18.66 -10.24
C GLY A 156 -13.15 -17.34 -9.57
N ARG A 157 -13.88 -16.85 -8.56
CA ARG A 157 -13.58 -15.56 -7.92
C ARG A 157 -12.77 -15.72 -6.65
N ALA A 158 -11.76 -14.88 -6.49
CA ALA A 158 -11.01 -14.72 -5.23
C ALA A 158 -11.74 -13.74 -4.31
N ARG A 159 -12.05 -14.18 -3.09
CA ARG A 159 -12.85 -13.45 -2.07
C ARG A 159 -12.09 -13.23 -0.78
N GLY A 160 -12.56 -12.32 0.07
CA GLY A 160 -11.92 -12.04 1.38
C GLY A 160 -10.53 -11.43 1.23
N MET A 161 -10.35 -10.61 0.19
CA MET A 161 -9.07 -10.04 -0.24
C MET A 161 -8.62 -8.84 0.60
N PHE A 162 -9.53 -8.25 1.38
CA PHE A 162 -9.28 -7.04 2.16
C PHE A 162 -9.69 -7.21 3.61
N SER A 163 -8.93 -6.58 4.50
CA SER A 163 -9.25 -6.46 5.91
C SER A 163 -9.65 -5.02 6.17
N PHE A 164 -10.91 -4.81 6.53
CA PHE A 164 -11.40 -3.53 7.08
C PHE A 164 -10.52 -3.11 8.26
N TYR A 165 -10.13 -1.83 8.30
CA TYR A 165 -9.28 -1.27 9.35
C TYR A 165 -7.93 -2.00 9.56
N GLY A 166 -7.38 -2.58 8.50
CA GLY A 166 -6.09 -3.27 8.56
C GLY A 166 -4.90 -2.41 9.02
N ALA A 167 -4.98 -1.08 8.83
CA ALA A 167 -4.10 -0.10 9.44
C ALA A 167 -4.85 0.66 10.56
N ASN A 168 -4.70 0.21 11.80
CA ASN A 168 -5.48 0.67 12.96
C ASN A 168 -5.53 2.19 13.15
N ARG A 169 -4.48 2.91 12.76
CA ARG A 169 -4.41 4.37 12.96
C ARG A 169 -5.22 5.09 11.89
N THR A 170 -4.96 4.84 10.61
CA THR A 170 -5.56 5.59 9.51
C THR A 170 -6.91 5.06 9.07
N GLY A 171 -7.26 3.83 9.45
CA GLY A 171 -8.46 3.14 8.97
C GLY A 171 -8.30 2.56 7.57
N ARG A 172 -7.09 2.62 6.98
CA ARG A 172 -6.79 2.02 5.68
C ARG A 172 -6.94 0.50 5.73
N PHE A 173 -7.34 -0.05 4.60
CA PHE A 173 -7.48 -1.48 4.38
C PHE A 173 -6.13 -2.15 4.26
N ALA A 174 -6.02 -3.39 4.74
CA ALA A 174 -4.87 -4.23 4.47
C ALA A 174 -5.24 -5.37 3.52
N GLY A 175 -4.39 -5.63 2.53
CA GLY A 175 -4.51 -6.81 1.69
C GLY A 175 -4.40 -8.14 2.47
N ARG A 176 -5.21 -9.11 2.07
CA ARG A 176 -5.21 -10.50 2.53
C ARG A 176 -5.05 -11.43 1.32
N LEU A 177 -4.73 -12.69 1.60
CA LEU A 177 -4.54 -13.75 0.60
C LEU A 177 -3.52 -13.32 -0.49
N ILE A 178 -4.00 -12.99 -1.70
CA ILE A 178 -3.16 -12.59 -2.82
C ILE A 178 -2.51 -11.21 -2.56
N GLN A 179 -3.10 -10.36 -1.72
CA GLN A 179 -2.62 -9.01 -1.39
C GLN A 179 -2.46 -8.14 -2.65
N LEU A 180 -3.58 -7.80 -3.29
CA LEU A 180 -3.64 -7.04 -4.55
C LEU A 180 -2.83 -5.72 -4.49
N GLN A 181 -2.82 -5.07 -3.32
CA GLN A 181 -2.07 -3.84 -3.05
C GLN A 181 -0.54 -3.97 -3.23
N ASN A 182 0.01 -5.18 -3.07
CA ASN A 182 1.45 -5.43 -3.11
C ASN A 182 1.91 -6.03 -4.44
N LEU A 183 1.04 -6.14 -5.45
CA LEU A 183 1.44 -6.70 -6.73
C LEU A 183 2.38 -5.75 -7.47
N PRO A 184 3.45 -6.26 -8.10
CA PRO A 184 4.36 -5.46 -8.92
C PRO A 184 3.62 -4.73 -10.04
N GLN A 185 4.16 -3.60 -10.46
CA GLN A 185 3.67 -2.85 -11.62
C GLN A 185 4.07 -3.55 -12.93
N ASN A 186 3.31 -3.26 -13.99
CA ASN A 186 3.58 -3.73 -15.34
C ASN A 186 4.47 -2.70 -16.06
N HIS A 187 5.55 -3.13 -16.72
CA HIS A 187 6.40 -2.27 -17.55
C HIS A 187 6.68 -2.85 -18.95
N LEU A 188 6.11 -4.02 -19.26
CA LEU A 188 6.18 -4.62 -20.59
C LEU A 188 5.09 -4.05 -21.50
N ASP A 189 5.43 -3.75 -22.74
CA ASP A 189 4.50 -3.15 -23.71
C ASP A 189 3.49 -4.16 -24.28
N ASN A 190 3.84 -5.45 -24.36
CA ASN A 190 3.08 -6.50 -25.03
C ASN A 190 2.40 -7.50 -24.05
N LEU A 191 1.80 -6.99 -22.97
CA LEU A 191 1.19 -7.82 -21.91
C LEU A 191 0.18 -8.87 -22.43
N ALA A 192 -0.69 -8.47 -23.36
CA ALA A 192 -1.75 -9.34 -23.89
C ALA A 192 -1.18 -10.50 -24.72
N GLU A 193 -0.18 -10.23 -25.54
CA GLU A 193 0.50 -11.23 -26.36
C GLU A 193 1.24 -12.24 -25.48
N LEU A 194 2.03 -11.75 -24.52
CA LEU A 194 2.77 -12.62 -23.60
C LEU A 194 1.84 -13.47 -22.74
N LYS A 195 0.75 -12.88 -22.23
CA LYS A 195 -0.31 -13.63 -21.55
C LYS A 195 -0.86 -14.75 -22.44
N GLY A 196 -1.10 -14.46 -23.72
CA GLY A 196 -1.55 -15.43 -24.72
C GLY A 196 -0.58 -16.59 -24.87
N PHE A 197 0.72 -16.33 -25.08
CA PHE A 197 1.72 -17.39 -25.20
C PHE A 197 1.79 -18.30 -23.98
N ILE A 198 1.70 -17.76 -22.76
CA ILE A 198 1.64 -18.56 -21.54
C ILE A 198 0.39 -19.43 -21.55
N LYS A 199 -0.78 -18.85 -21.83
CA LYS A 199 -2.07 -19.55 -21.80
C LYS A 199 -2.11 -20.70 -22.81
N ASP A 200 -1.55 -20.50 -23.99
CA ASP A 200 -1.44 -21.51 -25.05
C ASP A 200 -0.36 -22.57 -24.77
N GLY A 201 0.46 -22.38 -23.74
CA GLY A 201 1.59 -23.25 -23.42
C GLY A 201 2.80 -23.09 -24.35
N ASN A 202 2.85 -22.01 -25.14
CA ASN A 202 3.98 -21.66 -26.00
C ASN A 202 5.10 -21.00 -25.18
N PHE A 203 5.69 -21.78 -24.27
CA PHE A 203 6.72 -21.30 -23.36
C PHE A 203 8.03 -20.91 -24.06
N ASP A 204 8.36 -21.58 -25.17
CA ASP A 204 9.56 -21.29 -25.95
C ASP A 204 9.57 -19.85 -26.49
N ALA A 205 8.40 -19.29 -26.82
CA ALA A 205 8.30 -17.89 -27.24
C ALA A 205 8.73 -16.91 -26.14
N ILE A 206 8.63 -17.29 -24.86
CA ILE A 206 9.05 -16.44 -23.74
C ILE A 206 10.50 -16.73 -23.36
N ILE A 207 10.84 -18.02 -23.19
CA ILE A 207 12.18 -18.46 -22.77
C ILE A 207 13.26 -17.97 -23.74
N ASN A 208 12.98 -17.97 -25.05
CA ASN A 208 13.96 -17.57 -26.07
C ASN A 208 14.11 -16.06 -26.25
N ASN A 209 13.15 -15.25 -25.76
CA ASN A 209 13.14 -13.80 -25.99
C ASN A 209 13.41 -12.98 -24.71
N TYR A 210 13.43 -13.61 -23.53
CA TYR A 210 13.60 -12.92 -22.25
C TYR A 210 14.60 -13.64 -21.35
N ASP A 211 15.62 -12.90 -20.91
CA ASP A 211 16.68 -13.42 -20.02
C ASP A 211 16.19 -13.74 -18.59
N ASP A 212 15.12 -13.08 -18.13
CA ASP A 212 14.52 -13.26 -16.80
C ASP A 212 13.03 -13.55 -16.92
N VAL A 213 12.69 -14.82 -17.15
CA VAL A 213 11.31 -15.29 -17.25
C VAL A 213 10.55 -15.07 -15.95
N SER A 214 11.21 -15.14 -14.79
CA SER A 214 10.57 -14.89 -13.49
C SER A 214 10.19 -13.41 -13.32
N ASP A 215 10.95 -12.48 -13.90
CA ASP A 215 10.53 -11.07 -14.02
C ASP A 215 9.35 -10.90 -14.95
N VAL A 216 9.35 -11.54 -16.12
CA VAL A 216 8.21 -11.51 -17.05
C VAL A 216 6.93 -11.98 -16.34
N LEU A 217 6.98 -13.15 -15.69
CA LEU A 217 5.85 -13.70 -14.92
C LEU A 217 5.42 -12.76 -13.78
N SER A 218 6.38 -12.14 -13.09
CA SER A 218 6.13 -11.15 -12.05
C SER A 218 5.39 -9.94 -12.61
N GLN A 219 5.81 -9.41 -13.75
CA GLN A 219 5.18 -8.27 -14.40
C GLN A 219 3.80 -8.62 -14.98
N LEU A 220 3.54 -9.88 -15.34
CA LEU A 220 2.23 -10.30 -15.87
C LEU A 220 1.21 -10.68 -14.78
N ILE A 221 1.58 -10.68 -13.50
CA ILE A 221 0.72 -11.21 -12.41
C ILE A 221 -0.65 -10.53 -12.32
N ARG A 222 -0.74 -9.22 -12.57
CA ARG A 222 -2.00 -8.47 -12.53
C ARG A 222 -2.96 -8.93 -13.63
N THR A 223 -2.43 -9.37 -14.77
CA THR A 223 -3.23 -9.81 -15.92
C THR A 223 -4.01 -11.10 -15.63
N ALA A 224 -3.72 -11.80 -14.52
CA ALA A 224 -4.50 -12.94 -14.07
C ALA A 224 -5.90 -12.56 -13.60
N PHE A 225 -6.13 -11.31 -13.19
CA PHE A 225 -7.47 -10.83 -12.87
C PHE A 225 -8.17 -10.35 -14.14
N VAL A 226 -9.34 -10.91 -14.41
CA VAL A 226 -10.10 -10.68 -15.65
C VAL A 226 -11.56 -10.38 -15.30
N PRO A 227 -12.27 -9.56 -16.08
CA PRO A 227 -13.70 -9.41 -15.93
C PRO A 227 -14.42 -10.66 -16.48
N PRO A 228 -15.69 -10.90 -16.10
CA PRO A 228 -16.52 -11.92 -16.74
C PRO A 228 -16.67 -11.65 -18.26
N GLU A 229 -16.95 -12.69 -19.03
CA GLU A 229 -17.16 -12.59 -20.47
C GLU A 229 -18.19 -11.51 -20.84
N GLY A 230 -17.88 -10.70 -21.85
CA GLY A 230 -18.73 -9.61 -22.32
C GLY A 230 -18.68 -8.33 -21.47
N LYS A 231 -17.94 -8.33 -20.36
CA LYS A 231 -17.68 -7.16 -19.51
C LYS A 231 -16.26 -6.65 -19.66
N LYS A 232 -16.01 -5.47 -19.11
CA LYS A 232 -14.68 -4.87 -18.97
C LYS A 232 -14.45 -4.43 -17.53
N PHE A 233 -13.19 -4.13 -17.18
CA PHE A 233 -12.90 -3.32 -16.02
C PHE A 233 -12.90 -1.83 -16.39
N VAL A 234 -13.44 -1.01 -15.49
CA VAL A 234 -13.07 0.40 -15.38
C VAL A 234 -12.31 0.55 -14.08
N VAL A 235 -11.10 1.07 -14.19
CA VAL A 235 -10.21 1.34 -13.07
C VAL A 235 -10.08 2.85 -12.94
N ALA A 236 -10.31 3.38 -11.74
CA ALA A 236 -10.22 4.80 -11.48
C ALA A 236 -9.50 5.04 -10.16
N ASP A 237 -8.57 5.99 -10.15
CA ASP A 237 -7.81 6.40 -8.97
C ASP A 237 -7.87 7.91 -8.76
N PHE A 238 -7.65 8.34 -7.52
CA PHE A 238 -7.55 9.76 -7.23
C PHE A 238 -6.20 10.32 -7.65
N SER A 239 -6.21 11.42 -8.40
CA SER A 239 -4.99 12.09 -8.83
C SER A 239 -4.34 12.84 -7.66
N ALA A 240 -3.30 12.28 -7.07
CA ALA A 240 -2.51 12.88 -5.98
C ALA A 240 -3.34 13.26 -4.74
N ILE A 241 -4.24 12.35 -4.30
CA ILE A 241 -5.19 12.59 -3.21
C ILE A 241 -4.53 13.10 -1.93
N GLU A 242 -3.41 12.51 -1.54
CA GLU A 242 -2.70 12.88 -0.32
C GLU A 242 -2.17 14.32 -0.38
N ALA A 243 -1.63 14.74 -1.52
CA ALA A 243 -1.16 16.10 -1.73
C ALA A 243 -2.31 17.12 -1.73
N ARG A 244 -3.47 16.76 -2.29
CA ARG A 244 -4.68 17.59 -2.25
C ARG A 244 -5.20 17.75 -0.83
N VAL A 245 -5.32 16.64 -0.11
CA VAL A 245 -5.81 16.60 1.27
C VAL A 245 -4.92 17.44 2.19
N ILE A 246 -3.60 17.24 2.15
CA ILE A 246 -2.71 17.99 3.05
C ILE A 246 -2.72 19.49 2.73
N SER A 247 -2.74 19.86 1.44
CA SER A 247 -2.84 21.27 1.01
C SER A 247 -4.14 21.92 1.48
N TRP A 248 -5.25 21.18 1.44
CA TRP A 248 -6.55 21.65 1.89
C TRP A 248 -6.64 21.77 3.41
N LEU A 249 -6.08 20.81 4.16
CA LEU A 249 -6.00 20.88 5.61
C LEU A 249 -5.14 22.06 6.07
N ALA A 250 -4.04 22.34 5.37
CA ALA A 250 -3.12 23.45 5.64
C ALA A 250 -3.54 24.80 5.04
N ASP A 251 -4.65 24.86 4.30
CA ASP A 251 -5.15 26.04 3.57
C ASP A 251 -4.11 26.69 2.62
N GLU A 252 -3.31 25.86 1.95
CA GLU A 252 -2.17 26.31 1.16
C GLU A 252 -2.58 26.82 -0.23
N LYS A 253 -2.84 28.12 -0.29
CA LYS A 253 -3.45 28.78 -1.46
C LYS A 253 -2.75 28.50 -2.79
N TRP A 254 -1.41 28.46 -2.83
CA TRP A 254 -0.70 28.25 -4.09
C TRP A 254 -0.87 26.82 -4.63
N ARG A 255 -0.88 25.80 -3.75
CA ARG A 255 -1.12 24.39 -4.14
C ARG A 255 -2.56 24.21 -4.59
N LEU A 256 -3.50 24.77 -3.83
CA LEU A 256 -4.92 24.75 -4.18
C LEU A 256 -5.17 25.42 -5.54
N GLN A 257 -4.48 26.53 -5.84
CA GLN A 257 -4.56 27.18 -7.15
C GLN A 257 -3.95 26.33 -8.27
N ALA A 258 -2.78 25.70 -8.05
CA ALA A 258 -2.19 24.79 -9.03
C ALA A 258 -3.14 23.63 -9.37
N PHE A 259 -3.79 23.05 -8.34
CA PHE A 259 -4.83 22.04 -8.54
C PHE A 259 -6.04 22.58 -9.32
N ALA A 260 -6.51 23.80 -9.02
CA ALA A 260 -7.61 24.44 -9.73
C ALA A 260 -7.29 24.71 -11.20
N ASN A 261 -6.02 25.01 -11.51
CA ASN A 261 -5.53 25.21 -12.87
C ASN A 261 -5.32 23.90 -13.64
N GLY A 262 -5.52 22.74 -13.01
CA GLY A 262 -5.28 21.43 -13.61
C GLY A 262 -3.80 21.09 -13.78
N GLU A 263 -2.90 21.79 -13.07
CA GLU A 263 -1.46 21.57 -13.13
C GLU A 263 -1.06 20.24 -12.47
N ASP A 264 0.02 19.64 -12.96
CA ASP A 264 0.65 18.51 -12.27
C ASP A 264 1.40 19.05 -11.04
N ILE A 265 0.89 18.76 -9.85
CA ILE A 265 1.44 19.29 -8.60
C ILE A 265 2.92 18.92 -8.41
N TYR A 266 3.38 17.78 -8.92
CA TYR A 266 4.77 17.37 -8.79
C TYR A 266 5.67 18.19 -9.71
N CYS A 267 5.18 18.53 -10.91
CA CYS A 267 5.83 19.49 -11.79
C CYS A 267 5.85 20.90 -11.20
N ALA A 268 4.73 21.37 -10.63
CA ALA A 268 4.62 22.68 -10.00
C ALA A 268 5.56 22.80 -8.79
N SER A 269 5.56 21.80 -7.89
CA SER A 269 6.47 21.72 -6.75
C SER A 269 7.93 21.67 -7.20
N ALA A 270 8.27 20.85 -8.20
CA ALA A 270 9.63 20.81 -8.75
C ALA A 270 10.04 22.16 -9.36
N SER A 271 9.13 22.82 -10.09
CA SER A 271 9.43 24.10 -10.73
C SER A 271 9.72 25.19 -9.70
N LYS A 272 8.91 25.25 -8.64
CA LYS A 272 9.09 26.19 -7.54
C LYS A 272 10.37 25.91 -6.75
N MET A 273 10.67 24.62 -6.52
CA MET A 273 11.82 24.16 -5.76
C MET A 273 13.16 24.39 -6.48
N PHE A 274 13.21 24.18 -7.80
CA PHE A 274 14.43 24.33 -8.58
C PHE A 274 14.53 25.68 -9.32
N GLY A 275 13.48 26.51 -9.28
CA GLY A 275 13.44 27.79 -9.98
C GLY A 275 13.47 27.66 -11.52
N VAL A 276 13.07 26.51 -12.07
CA VAL A 276 13.06 26.23 -13.51
C VAL A 276 11.71 25.64 -13.95
N PRO A 277 11.23 25.87 -15.18
CA PRO A 277 10.01 25.22 -15.66
C PRO A 277 10.17 23.70 -15.72
N VAL A 278 9.18 22.96 -15.23
CA VAL A 278 9.11 21.49 -15.28
C VAL A 278 7.79 21.05 -15.89
N GLU A 279 7.85 20.24 -16.94
CA GLU A 279 6.69 19.66 -17.62
C GLU A 279 6.83 18.13 -17.69
N LYS A 280 5.75 17.38 -17.42
CA LYS A 280 5.78 15.91 -17.25
C LYS A 280 6.51 15.18 -18.38
N ASN A 281 6.21 15.54 -19.62
CA ASN A 281 6.82 14.98 -20.83
C ASN A 281 7.56 16.06 -21.64
N GLY A 282 8.11 17.06 -20.96
CA GLY A 282 8.70 18.24 -21.60
C GLY A 282 9.97 18.71 -20.91
N ILE A 283 10.11 20.03 -20.83
CA ILE A 283 11.30 20.68 -20.25
C ILE A 283 11.48 20.19 -18.82
N ASN A 284 12.69 19.72 -18.51
CA ASN A 284 13.07 19.21 -17.19
C ASN A 284 12.17 18.10 -16.62
N GLY A 285 11.46 17.31 -17.44
CA GLY A 285 10.52 16.27 -16.96
C GLY A 285 11.13 15.26 -15.97
N HIS A 286 12.44 14.98 -16.07
CA HIS A 286 13.17 14.15 -15.10
C HIS A 286 13.14 14.70 -13.65
N LEU A 287 12.93 16.01 -13.47
CA LEU A 287 12.78 16.65 -12.14
C LEU A 287 11.40 16.41 -11.52
N ARG A 288 10.39 16.01 -12.30
CA ARG A 288 9.05 15.69 -11.77
C ARG A 288 9.11 14.61 -10.69
N GLN A 289 9.96 13.59 -10.88
CA GLN A 289 10.15 12.55 -9.87
C GLN A 289 10.73 13.12 -8.57
N LYS A 290 11.61 14.12 -8.65
CA LYS A 290 12.14 14.84 -7.49
C LYS A 290 11.05 15.62 -6.77
N GLY A 291 10.19 16.33 -7.52
CA GLY A 291 9.03 17.03 -6.98
C GLY A 291 8.06 16.07 -6.29
N LYS A 292 7.82 14.89 -6.85
CA LYS A 292 7.00 13.84 -6.23
C LYS A 292 7.57 13.35 -4.91
N ILE A 293 8.87 13.05 -4.87
CA ILE A 293 9.54 12.60 -3.64
C ILE A 293 9.50 13.71 -2.59
N ALA A 294 9.76 14.96 -2.98
CA ALA A 294 9.67 16.11 -2.07
C ALA A 294 8.26 16.25 -1.50
N GLU A 295 7.23 16.19 -2.34
CA GLU A 295 5.83 16.33 -1.91
C GLU A 295 5.43 15.21 -0.94
N LEU A 296 5.78 13.96 -1.24
CA LEU A 296 5.44 12.81 -0.41
C LEU A 296 6.30 12.70 0.86
N ALA A 297 7.59 13.07 0.80
CA ALA A 297 8.49 12.99 1.95
C ALA A 297 8.27 14.15 2.90
N CYS A 298 8.29 15.38 2.36
CA CYS A 298 8.19 16.58 3.15
C CYS A 298 6.75 16.80 3.61
N GLY A 299 5.75 16.41 2.83
CA GLY A 299 4.32 16.29 3.20
C GLY A 299 4.11 15.82 4.63
N TYR A 300 4.86 14.80 5.02
CA TYR A 300 4.74 14.13 6.31
C TYR A 300 5.90 14.45 7.25
N GLY A 301 6.51 15.63 7.06
CA GLY A 301 7.72 16.11 7.73
C GLY A 301 8.84 15.08 7.81
N GLY A 302 8.95 14.22 6.78
CA GLY A 302 10.02 13.25 6.62
C GLY A 302 11.38 13.93 6.71
N SER A 303 12.33 13.25 7.35
CA SER A 303 13.72 13.70 7.37
C SER A 303 14.38 13.41 6.01
N ILE A 304 15.63 13.85 5.85
CA ILE A 304 16.47 13.48 4.72
C ILE A 304 16.53 11.96 4.52
N GLY A 305 16.47 11.17 5.59
CA GLY A 305 16.40 9.72 5.53
C GLY A 305 15.14 9.22 4.80
N ALA A 306 13.98 9.86 5.00
CA ALA A 306 12.75 9.53 4.30
C ALA A 306 12.83 9.88 2.81
N ILE A 307 13.41 11.03 2.47
CA ILE A 307 13.67 11.41 1.07
C ILE A 307 14.62 10.40 0.41
N LYS A 308 15.73 10.04 1.07
CA LYS A 308 16.69 9.04 0.59
C LYS A 308 16.03 7.66 0.38
N ALA A 309 15.19 7.22 1.32
CA ALA A 309 14.48 5.93 1.24
C ALA A 309 13.47 5.85 0.08
N MET A 310 12.85 6.98 -0.28
CA MET A 310 11.89 7.09 -1.39
C MET A 310 12.54 7.37 -2.75
N GLY A 311 13.86 7.24 -2.85
CA GLY A 311 14.61 7.39 -4.10
C GLY A 311 15.54 8.60 -4.14
N GLY A 312 15.59 9.43 -3.08
CA GLY A 312 16.51 10.58 -2.98
C GLY A 312 17.98 10.23 -3.19
N THR A 313 18.40 9.02 -2.82
CA THR A 313 19.77 8.53 -3.05
C THR A 313 20.06 8.32 -4.54
N GLU A 314 19.08 7.92 -5.33
CA GLU A 314 19.18 7.75 -6.79
C GLU A 314 19.16 9.10 -7.52
N LEU A 315 18.72 10.17 -6.84
CA LEU A 315 18.61 11.53 -7.38
C LEU A 315 19.92 12.34 -7.34
N LYS A 316 21.00 11.78 -6.76
CA LYS A 316 22.33 12.42 -6.62
C LYS A 316 22.27 13.83 -6.00
N LEU A 317 21.29 14.09 -5.13
CA LEU A 317 21.22 15.33 -4.37
C LEU A 317 22.20 15.26 -3.19
N SER A 318 22.89 16.36 -2.92
CA SER A 318 23.71 16.52 -1.73
C SER A 318 22.85 16.58 -0.46
N ASP A 319 23.43 16.24 0.69
CA ASP A 319 22.71 16.31 1.96
C ASP A 319 22.26 17.74 2.28
N ASP A 320 23.04 18.77 1.89
CA ASP A 320 22.70 20.18 2.08
C ASP A 320 21.49 20.61 1.23
N GLU A 321 21.39 20.15 -0.03
CA GLU A 321 20.21 20.37 -0.87
C GLU A 321 18.97 19.69 -0.30
N LEU A 322 19.14 18.50 0.27
CA LEU A 322 18.06 17.78 0.95
C LEU A 322 17.63 18.48 2.25
N TYR A 323 18.57 19.07 3.00
CA TYR A 323 18.26 19.89 4.19
C TYR A 323 17.45 21.13 3.82
N SER A 324 17.91 21.90 2.82
CA SER A 324 17.20 23.11 2.38
C SER A 324 15.78 22.80 1.91
N LEU A 325 15.63 21.72 1.14
CA LEU A 325 14.34 21.28 0.60
C LEU A 325 13.35 20.90 1.71
N VAL A 326 13.82 20.21 2.75
CA VAL A 326 13.01 19.87 3.94
C VAL A 326 12.65 21.14 4.73
N ASP A 327 13.61 22.03 4.95
CA ASP A 327 13.41 23.24 5.75
C ASP A 327 12.49 24.25 5.05
N ASP A 328 12.63 24.47 3.75
CA ASP A 328 11.79 25.40 2.99
C ASP A 328 10.35 24.89 2.88
N TRP A 329 10.18 23.57 2.75
CA TRP A 329 8.87 22.93 2.83
C TRP A 329 8.27 23.04 4.24
N ARG A 330 9.05 22.81 5.31
CA ARG A 330 8.58 22.93 6.70
C ARG A 330 8.26 24.37 7.11
N LYS A 331 9.00 25.35 6.62
CA LYS A 331 8.67 26.78 6.84
C LYS A 331 7.34 27.18 6.21
N SER A 332 6.88 26.43 5.21
CA SER A 332 5.60 26.66 4.52
C SER A 332 4.42 25.84 5.06
N SER A 333 4.64 24.90 6.00
CA SER A 333 3.59 24.08 6.63
C SER A 333 3.58 24.25 8.17
N PRO A 334 2.45 24.59 8.82
CA PRO A 334 2.45 24.88 10.26
C PRO A 334 2.72 23.64 11.14
N ASN A 335 3.65 23.78 12.09
CA ASN A 335 3.99 22.80 13.15
C ASN A 335 2.91 22.71 14.27
N ASP A 336 1.72 23.24 14.04
CA ASP A 336 0.73 23.47 15.10
C ASP A 336 0.08 22.16 15.59
N VAL A 337 0.00 21.13 14.74
CA VAL A 337 -0.57 19.82 15.10
C VAL A 337 0.16 19.19 16.30
N GLN A 338 1.50 19.27 16.36
CA GLN A 338 2.26 18.74 17.49
C GLN A 338 1.93 19.50 18.78
N LEU A 339 1.94 20.83 18.71
CA LEU A 339 1.71 21.68 19.88
C LEU A 339 0.29 21.50 20.43
N VAL A 340 -0.72 21.44 19.56
CA VAL A 340 -2.11 21.17 19.96
C VAL A 340 -2.25 19.77 20.56
N ALA A 341 -1.65 18.76 19.94
CA ALA A 341 -1.67 17.40 20.47
C ALA A 341 -1.03 17.30 21.86
N GLU A 342 0.19 17.83 22.04
CA GLU A 342 0.89 17.84 23.32
C GLU A 342 0.09 18.56 24.41
N LYS A 343 -0.49 19.71 24.07
CA LYS A 343 -1.32 20.50 24.98
C LYS A 343 -2.57 19.74 25.40
N VAL A 344 -3.30 19.16 24.45
CA VAL A 344 -4.52 18.38 24.73
C VAL A 344 -4.22 17.13 25.58
N ILE A 345 -3.12 16.44 25.31
CA ILE A 345 -2.67 15.28 26.10
C ILE A 345 -2.30 15.69 27.53
N THR A 346 -1.56 16.80 27.68
CA THR A 346 -1.08 17.30 28.98
C THR A 346 -2.22 17.85 29.83
N ASP A 347 -3.04 18.72 29.24
CA ASP A 347 -4.14 19.42 29.90
C ASP A 347 -5.38 18.50 30.06
N LYS A 348 -5.38 17.34 29.39
CA LYS A 348 -6.52 16.40 29.29
C LYS A 348 -7.81 17.11 28.89
N GLY A 349 -7.68 18.02 27.91
CA GLY A 349 -8.75 18.91 27.47
C GLY A 349 -9.23 18.62 26.05
N SER A 350 -9.70 19.66 25.38
CA SER A 350 -9.98 19.64 23.94
C SER A 350 -9.57 20.94 23.28
N MET A 351 -9.26 20.88 21.99
CA MET A 351 -8.93 22.04 21.16
C MET A 351 -9.35 21.81 19.72
N THR A 352 -9.57 22.89 18.98
CA THR A 352 -9.78 22.84 17.53
C THR A 352 -8.63 23.54 16.85
N LEU A 353 -8.10 22.93 15.79
CA LEU A 353 -7.13 23.52 14.87
C LEU A 353 -7.73 23.41 13.47
N ASP A 354 -8.20 24.54 12.94
CA ASP A 354 -8.89 24.63 11.66
C ASP A 354 -10.04 23.59 11.55
N ARG A 355 -9.85 22.59 10.69
CA ARG A 355 -10.85 21.55 10.37
C ARG A 355 -10.73 20.30 11.26
N LEU A 356 -9.81 20.31 12.22
CA LEU A 356 -9.50 19.17 13.08
C LEU A 356 -9.89 19.48 14.52
N LYS A 357 -10.48 18.51 15.21
CA LYS A 357 -10.71 18.59 16.66
C LYS A 357 -9.86 17.58 17.39
N PHE A 358 -9.32 18.00 18.51
CA PHE A 358 -8.44 17.24 19.37
C PHE A 358 -9.11 17.11 20.72
N SER A 359 -9.21 15.91 21.28
CA SER A 359 -9.80 15.70 22.61
C SER A 359 -9.08 14.61 23.38
N TYR A 360 -9.18 14.68 24.71
CA TYR A 360 -8.75 13.61 25.60
C TYR A 360 -9.96 13.10 26.38
N GLU A 361 -10.31 11.83 26.18
CA GLU A 361 -11.50 11.19 26.76
C GLU A 361 -11.12 9.81 27.28
N SER A 362 -11.43 9.51 28.54
CA SER A 362 -11.29 8.16 29.13
C SER A 362 -9.93 7.48 28.92
N GLY A 363 -8.84 8.25 28.93
CA GLY A 363 -7.49 7.71 28.75
C GLY A 363 -7.04 7.60 27.29
N ILE A 364 -7.79 8.16 26.35
CA ILE A 364 -7.51 8.13 24.92
C ILE A 364 -7.42 9.55 24.41
N PHE A 365 -6.37 9.84 23.64
CA PHE A 365 -6.29 11.05 22.84
C PHE A 365 -6.88 10.79 21.46
N PHE A 366 -7.81 11.64 21.05
CA PHE A 366 -8.48 11.59 19.77
C PHE A 366 -8.11 12.77 18.89
N ILE A 367 -8.02 12.49 17.59
CA ILE A 367 -8.01 13.49 16.53
C ILE A 367 -9.23 13.21 15.65
N GLU A 368 -10.26 14.03 15.76
CA GLU A 368 -11.44 14.01 14.89
C GLU A 368 -11.10 14.65 13.55
N LEU A 369 -11.26 13.85 12.50
CA LEU A 369 -11.14 14.24 11.10
C LEU A 369 -12.41 15.01 10.66
N PRO A 370 -12.35 15.76 9.55
CA PRO A 370 -13.51 16.49 9.04
C PRO A 370 -14.73 15.60 8.74
N SER A 371 -14.51 14.32 8.42
CA SER A 371 -15.56 13.30 8.24
C SER A 371 -16.30 12.93 9.54
N GLY A 372 -15.85 13.41 10.70
CA GLY A 372 -16.31 13.00 12.03
C GLY A 372 -15.64 11.71 12.55
N ARG A 373 -14.83 11.02 11.74
CA ARG A 373 -14.09 9.85 12.18
C ARG A 373 -12.94 10.27 13.09
N ARG A 374 -12.68 9.50 14.16
CA ARG A 374 -11.64 9.80 15.14
C ARG A 374 -10.45 8.84 15.05
N LEU A 375 -9.23 9.39 14.98
CA LEU A 375 -7.98 8.66 15.16
C LEU A 375 -7.70 8.52 16.66
N ALA A 376 -7.40 7.32 17.15
CA ALA A 376 -7.28 7.04 18.57
C ALA A 376 -5.84 6.69 19.00
N TYR A 377 -5.39 7.31 20.09
CA TYR A 377 -4.08 7.09 20.71
C TYR A 377 -4.28 6.74 22.20
N VAL A 378 -4.13 5.46 22.54
CA VAL A 378 -4.46 4.94 23.87
C VAL A 378 -3.36 5.26 24.89
N ARG A 379 -3.72 5.75 26.07
CA ARG A 379 -2.83 6.11 27.19
C ARG A 379 -1.62 6.96 26.74
N PRO A 380 -1.89 8.10 26.07
CA PRO A 380 -0.86 8.93 25.50
C PRO A 380 -0.05 9.63 26.61
N LYS A 381 1.22 9.94 26.32
CA LYS A 381 2.10 10.76 27.17
C LYS A 381 2.93 11.69 26.30
N VAL A 382 3.28 12.86 26.83
CA VAL A 382 4.30 13.74 26.26
C VAL A 382 5.60 13.48 27.01
N GLU A 383 6.64 13.10 26.28
CA GLU A 383 7.95 12.70 26.82
C GLU A 383 9.06 13.37 26.00
N LYS A 384 10.31 13.27 26.45
CA LYS A 384 11.49 13.69 25.67
C LYS A 384 12.23 12.46 25.18
N ASN A 385 12.63 12.46 23.91
CA ASN A 385 13.48 11.42 23.36
C ASN A 385 14.95 11.57 23.83
N ASN A 386 15.82 10.66 23.40
CA ASN A 386 17.24 10.66 23.75
C ASN A 386 17.98 11.95 23.32
N ASP A 387 17.47 12.67 22.31
CA ASP A 387 18.02 13.94 21.82
C ASP A 387 17.38 15.16 22.53
N GLY A 388 16.56 14.94 23.55
CA GLY A 388 15.85 15.99 24.29
C GLY A 388 14.67 16.62 23.55
N LYS A 389 14.28 16.11 22.37
CA LYS A 389 13.12 16.57 21.61
C LYS A 389 11.83 16.03 22.20
N HIS A 390 10.80 16.85 22.22
CA HIS A 390 9.47 16.42 22.63
C HIS A 390 8.90 15.37 21.65
N ILE A 391 8.36 14.30 22.21
CA ILE A 391 7.68 13.22 21.50
C ILE A 391 6.39 12.87 22.22
N ILE A 392 5.46 12.24 21.50
CA ILE A 392 4.25 11.68 22.06
C ILE A 392 4.40 10.15 22.05
N THR A 393 4.13 9.49 23.17
CA THR A 393 4.09 8.02 23.23
C THR A 393 2.70 7.53 23.59
N TYR A 394 2.31 6.35 23.09
CA TYR A 394 1.00 5.76 23.31
C TYR A 394 1.08 4.23 23.29
N GLU A 395 0.07 3.55 23.81
CA GLU A 395 -0.01 2.08 23.77
C GLU A 395 -0.68 1.61 22.48
N GLY A 396 -0.05 0.66 21.80
CA GLY A 396 -0.54 0.11 20.55
C GLY A 396 0.11 -1.21 20.19
N VAL A 397 -0.31 -1.80 19.08
CA VAL A 397 0.28 -3.03 18.54
C VAL A 397 1.44 -2.67 17.61
N ASP A 398 2.63 -3.21 17.90
CA ASP A 398 3.83 -3.05 17.07
C ASP A 398 3.91 -4.06 15.92
N GLY A 399 5.00 -3.99 15.13
CA GLY A 399 5.25 -4.88 14.00
C GLY A 399 5.38 -6.37 14.37
N SER A 400 5.63 -6.69 15.65
CA SER A 400 5.66 -8.07 16.17
C SER A 400 4.28 -8.57 16.61
N LYS A 401 3.22 -7.79 16.36
CA LYS A 401 1.83 -8.03 16.79
C LYS A 401 1.67 -8.11 18.31
N LYS A 402 2.56 -7.46 19.07
CA LYS A 402 2.47 -7.36 20.52
C LYS A 402 2.08 -5.96 20.94
N TRP A 403 1.39 -5.86 22.07
CA TRP A 403 1.15 -4.57 22.71
C TRP A 403 2.46 -4.01 23.26
N SER A 404 2.76 -2.79 22.89
CA SER A 404 3.93 -2.05 23.35
C SER A 404 3.66 -0.55 23.34
N ARG A 405 4.62 0.23 23.86
CA ARG A 405 4.57 1.69 23.83
C ARG A 405 5.25 2.16 22.55
N LEU A 406 4.47 2.83 21.71
CA LEU A 406 4.87 3.36 20.42
C LEU A 406 5.13 4.85 20.52
N GLU A 407 6.06 5.35 19.69
CA GLU A 407 6.36 6.77 19.56
C GLU A 407 5.62 7.38 18.36
N THR A 408 5.24 8.64 18.47
CA THR A 408 4.74 9.49 17.39
C THR A 408 5.17 10.94 17.62
N TYR A 409 5.09 11.74 16.57
CA TYR A 409 5.46 13.14 16.55
C TYR A 409 4.65 13.85 15.46
N GLY A 410 4.73 15.18 15.39
CA GLY A 410 3.79 16.00 14.63
C GLY A 410 3.65 15.57 13.18
N ALA A 411 4.78 15.31 12.54
CA ALA A 411 4.81 14.84 11.17
C ALA A 411 4.09 13.50 10.96
N LYS A 412 4.27 12.55 11.87
CA LYS A 412 3.55 11.27 11.84
C LYS A 412 2.05 11.44 12.14
N LEU A 413 1.67 12.40 12.98
CA LEU A 413 0.27 12.76 13.18
C LEU A 413 -0.35 13.32 11.89
N VAL A 414 0.33 14.27 11.23
CA VAL A 414 -0.11 14.83 9.93
C VAL A 414 -0.24 13.74 8.86
N GLU A 415 0.71 12.79 8.81
CA GLU A 415 0.59 11.62 7.93
C GLU A 415 -0.66 10.81 8.23
N ASN A 416 -0.91 10.48 9.49
CA ASN A 416 -2.08 9.68 9.86
C ASN A 416 -3.39 10.42 9.55
N ILE A 417 -3.44 11.74 9.78
CA ILE A 417 -4.57 12.62 9.46
C ILE A 417 -4.82 12.61 7.95
N THR A 418 -3.80 12.91 7.16
CA THR A 418 -3.89 13.00 5.69
C THR A 418 -4.32 11.66 5.08
N GLN A 419 -3.66 10.57 5.46
CA GLN A 419 -4.01 9.22 5.02
C GLN A 419 -5.40 8.80 5.47
N GLY A 420 -5.82 9.26 6.65
CA GLY A 420 -7.16 9.03 7.18
C GLY A 420 -8.23 9.74 6.36
N VAL A 421 -8.07 11.03 6.10
CA VAL A 421 -9.01 11.80 5.26
C VAL A 421 -9.05 11.25 3.84
N ALA A 422 -7.91 10.90 3.25
CA ALA A 422 -7.87 10.26 1.92
C ALA A 422 -8.66 8.94 1.89
N ARG A 423 -8.57 8.13 2.95
CA ARG A 423 -9.36 6.89 3.08
C ARG A 423 -10.85 7.20 3.20
N ASP A 424 -11.23 8.27 3.90
CA ASP A 424 -12.64 8.64 4.07
C ASP A 424 -13.26 9.15 2.76
N LEU A 425 -12.48 9.86 1.95
CA LEU A 425 -12.88 10.26 0.59
C LEU A 425 -13.06 9.05 -0.33
N LEU A 426 -12.19 8.04 -0.23
CA LEU A 426 -12.37 6.78 -0.94
C LEU A 426 -13.64 6.06 -0.48
N MET A 427 -13.92 5.99 0.82
CA MET A 427 -15.16 5.39 1.33
C MET A 427 -16.40 6.12 0.83
N TYR A 428 -16.37 7.45 0.85
CA TYR A 428 -17.43 8.28 0.31
C TYR A 428 -17.67 7.95 -1.19
N SER A 429 -16.60 7.88 -1.97
CA SER A 429 -16.67 7.53 -3.40
C SER A 429 -17.23 6.12 -3.61
N MET A 430 -16.80 5.13 -2.83
CA MET A 430 -17.36 3.78 -2.94
C MET A 430 -18.84 3.72 -2.52
N ALA A 431 -19.26 4.58 -1.58
CA ALA A 431 -20.67 4.72 -1.19
C ALA A 431 -21.53 5.37 -2.29
N THR A 432 -21.03 6.39 -3.01
CA THR A 432 -21.73 6.97 -4.18
C THR A 432 -21.84 5.96 -5.32
N MET A 433 -20.85 5.06 -5.44
CA MET A 433 -20.79 3.98 -6.43
C MET A 433 -21.44 2.66 -5.95
N LYS A 434 -22.24 2.65 -4.88
CA LYS A 434 -22.80 1.41 -4.29
C LYS A 434 -23.61 0.51 -5.24
N ASN A 435 -24.15 1.09 -6.32
CA ASN A 435 -24.92 0.36 -7.34
C ASN A 435 -24.05 -0.21 -8.47
N MET A 436 -22.76 0.12 -8.50
CA MET A 436 -21.79 -0.43 -9.44
C MET A 436 -21.17 -1.71 -8.88
N ASN A 437 -20.57 -2.54 -9.74
CA ASN A 437 -19.87 -3.72 -9.28
C ASN A 437 -18.40 -3.42 -8.98
N ILE A 438 -18.15 -2.74 -7.86
CA ILE A 438 -16.80 -2.66 -7.30
C ILE A 438 -16.40 -4.07 -6.85
N VAL A 439 -15.30 -4.58 -7.39
CA VAL A 439 -14.81 -5.95 -7.14
C VAL A 439 -13.49 -5.99 -6.39
N ALA A 440 -12.75 -4.89 -6.42
CA ALA A 440 -11.55 -4.69 -5.65
C ALA A 440 -11.23 -3.20 -5.56
N HIS A 441 -10.30 -2.86 -4.68
CA HIS A 441 -9.73 -1.53 -4.59
C HIS A 441 -8.24 -1.65 -4.21
N VAL A 442 -7.40 -0.73 -4.66
CA VAL A 442 -5.95 -0.74 -4.43
C VAL A 442 -5.50 0.66 -4.02
N HIS A 443 -5.17 0.82 -2.73
CA HIS A 443 -4.92 2.14 -2.14
C HIS A 443 -6.13 3.06 -2.34
N ASP A 444 -6.01 4.07 -3.20
CA ASP A 444 -7.00 5.06 -3.62
C ASP A 444 -7.68 4.75 -4.97
N GLU A 445 -7.38 3.59 -5.54
CA GLU A 445 -7.96 3.07 -6.78
C GLU A 445 -9.18 2.18 -6.51
N VAL A 446 -10.24 2.31 -7.31
CA VAL A 446 -11.35 1.36 -7.38
C VAL A 446 -11.31 0.57 -8.69
N ILE A 447 -11.68 -0.70 -8.62
CA ILE A 447 -11.75 -1.61 -9.78
C ILE A 447 -13.20 -2.06 -9.92
N ILE A 448 -13.82 -1.70 -11.04
CA ILE A 448 -15.25 -1.91 -11.30
C ILE A 448 -15.45 -2.85 -12.48
N GLU A 449 -16.23 -3.91 -12.30
CA GLU A 449 -16.73 -4.75 -13.39
C GLU A 449 -18.01 -4.15 -13.99
N CYS A 450 -17.98 -3.78 -15.26
CA CYS A 450 -19.12 -3.10 -15.87
C CYS A 450 -19.38 -3.55 -17.31
N GLY A 451 -20.56 -3.18 -17.82
CA GLY A 451 -20.89 -3.34 -19.23
C GLY A 451 -20.04 -2.41 -20.11
N LYS A 452 -20.01 -2.69 -21.41
CA LYS A 452 -19.20 -1.93 -22.36
C LYS A 452 -19.65 -0.46 -22.50
N ASP A 453 -20.88 -0.16 -22.12
CA ASP A 453 -21.53 1.15 -22.12
C ASP A 453 -21.08 2.09 -20.99
N THR A 454 -20.54 1.55 -19.90
CA THR A 454 -20.02 2.38 -18.80
C THR A 454 -18.71 3.04 -19.23
N THR A 455 -18.64 4.37 -19.15
CA THR A 455 -17.45 5.13 -19.56
C THR A 455 -16.54 5.42 -18.36
N VAL A 456 -15.26 5.65 -18.66
CA VAL A 456 -14.27 6.03 -17.64
C VAL A 456 -14.63 7.39 -17.03
N GLU A 457 -15.02 8.35 -17.86
CA GLU A 457 -15.39 9.71 -17.44
C GLU A 457 -16.56 9.70 -16.47
N TYR A 458 -17.52 8.79 -16.66
CA TYR A 458 -18.64 8.64 -15.74
C TYR A 458 -18.17 8.17 -14.36
N VAL A 459 -17.29 7.16 -14.29
CA VAL A 459 -16.75 6.65 -13.03
C VAL A 459 -15.86 7.69 -12.35
N CYS A 460 -14.97 8.35 -13.10
CA CYS A 460 -14.14 9.45 -12.59
C CYS A 460 -15.02 10.57 -12.04
N GLY A 461 -16.07 10.99 -12.75
CA GLY A 461 -17.01 12.01 -12.28
C GLY A 461 -17.76 11.63 -11.00
N LEU A 462 -17.94 10.34 -10.70
CA LEU A 462 -18.48 9.88 -9.41
C LEU A 462 -17.44 9.97 -8.28
N MET A 463 -16.17 9.67 -8.56
CA MET A 463 -15.07 9.81 -7.60
C MET A 463 -14.74 11.27 -7.29
N GLU A 464 -14.90 12.16 -8.26
CA GLU A 464 -14.62 13.60 -8.12
C GLU A 464 -15.64 14.35 -7.24
N GLN A 465 -16.71 13.69 -6.81
CA GLN A 465 -17.71 14.30 -5.94
C GLN A 465 -17.13 14.57 -4.55
N THR A 466 -17.03 15.84 -4.20
CA THR A 466 -16.58 16.27 -2.87
C THR A 466 -17.75 16.18 -1.88
N PRO A 467 -17.59 15.46 -0.74
CA PRO A 467 -18.61 15.45 0.31
C PRO A 467 -18.74 16.81 0.99
N GLU A 468 -19.90 17.11 1.58
CA GLU A 468 -20.17 18.40 2.24
C GLU A 468 -19.13 18.77 3.31
N TRP A 469 -18.64 17.79 4.06
CA TRP A 469 -17.63 18.02 5.10
C TRP A 469 -16.23 18.34 4.55
N ALA A 470 -16.00 18.13 3.26
CA ALA A 470 -14.75 18.43 2.56
C ALA A 470 -14.85 19.67 1.66
N ASP A 471 -15.76 20.61 1.97
CA ASP A 471 -15.98 21.79 1.14
C ASP A 471 -14.68 22.54 0.78
N GLY A 472 -14.59 22.95 -0.49
CA GLY A 472 -13.40 23.56 -1.08
C GLY A 472 -12.26 22.60 -1.43
N LEU A 473 -12.34 21.32 -1.09
CA LEU A 473 -11.38 20.32 -1.58
C LEU A 473 -11.67 19.98 -3.04
N LEU A 474 -10.73 20.31 -3.93
CA LEU A 474 -10.83 19.99 -5.35
C LEU A 474 -10.34 18.55 -5.59
N LEU A 475 -11.26 17.60 -5.68
CA LEU A 475 -10.97 16.23 -6.07
C LEU A 475 -10.77 16.13 -7.59
N ARG A 476 -9.91 15.20 -7.99
CA ARG A 476 -9.71 14.82 -9.39
C ARG A 476 -9.46 13.33 -9.44
N ALA A 477 -10.03 12.66 -10.42
CA ALA A 477 -9.79 11.24 -10.67
C ALA A 477 -9.31 11.04 -12.11
N ASP A 478 -8.40 10.11 -12.28
CA ASP A 478 -8.01 9.61 -13.59
C ASP A 478 -8.36 8.12 -13.65
N GLY A 479 -8.54 7.58 -14.85
CA GLY A 479 -8.94 6.19 -15.01
C GLY A 479 -8.71 5.67 -16.41
N TYR A 480 -8.96 4.37 -16.57
CA TYR A 480 -8.82 3.66 -17.83
C TYR A 480 -9.72 2.42 -17.85
N GLU A 481 -9.97 1.92 -19.05
CA GLU A 481 -10.64 0.64 -19.26
C GLU A 481 -9.63 -0.46 -19.59
N CYS A 482 -9.90 -1.69 -19.16
CA CYS A 482 -9.05 -2.83 -19.47
C CYS A 482 -9.81 -4.17 -19.46
N GLU A 483 -9.34 -5.11 -20.29
CA GLU A 483 -9.87 -6.48 -20.41
C GLU A 483 -9.21 -7.44 -19.40
N PHE A 484 -8.19 -6.97 -18.69
CA PHE A 484 -7.57 -7.62 -17.55
C PHE A 484 -6.91 -6.54 -16.70
N TYR A 485 -6.76 -6.78 -15.41
CA TYR A 485 -6.18 -5.79 -14.51
C TYR A 485 -4.71 -5.54 -14.86
N MET A 486 -4.35 -4.28 -15.01
CA MET A 486 -2.99 -3.78 -15.24
C MET A 486 -2.90 -2.39 -14.62
N LYS A 487 -1.70 -1.89 -14.33
CA LYS A 487 -1.50 -0.47 -13.98
C LYS A 487 -1.03 0.27 -15.24
N GLN A 488 -1.69 1.39 -15.57
CA GLN A 488 -1.27 2.34 -16.61
C GLN A 488 -0.52 3.54 -16.01
#